data_AF-A0A956DPQ8-F1
#
_entry.id   AF-A0A956DPQ8-F1
#
_cell.length_a   1.000
_cell.length_b   1.000
_cell.length_c   1.000
_cell.angle_alpha   90.00
_cell.angle_beta   90.00
_cell.angle_gamma   90.00
#
_symmetry.space_group_name_H-M   'P 1'
#
loop_
_entity.id
_entity.type
_entity.pdbx_description
1 polymer ?
#
loop_
_entity_poly.entity_id
_entity_poly.type
_entity_poly.pdbx_seq_one_letter_code
_entity_poly.pdbx_strand_id
1 'polypeptide(L)'
;MLGSSEAQALTTPLPGATLFPSSHVLVLPFPAGNDVQLLSAYGPSMGSSLHDGVTNTSSANDYYALDLVYANEPNYGKGLPIAAPLAGTVVKAGWATAGWANYGQRVILRHDLGDGHIYHSLYAHLNAIDPAVMEGGTVAAGQVLGELGQSCQGALSCGSFSTPHLHWSIHRDSTIGGSGTGGSYGGNAVVPEPMDGTEDLLQGMIIGSTNTGMPVCGDGYCTAPETPESCPQDCPVCEAIPPAGRVVEESEALCFTRHGTPTYWHDESAGHGGSSIWTTASEGPLDNYGTWSLRFEQAGSYELEIFTDAALAQSQQAAYQVTHAGGTSVVTIDQTAADGWQSLGSFDFEAGDMAAGSPQRIVLEDVTGEPLSEMRQLVFDAVRVTGLNTGTGGAGSGGTSGSGGGTTGSGASSSGSGGDGSGGDAAGGDDGGCGCRIVGAPQGVGWAWHLALVPLLPLARRRRRRPQRP
;
A
#
# COMPACT_ATOMS: atom_id res chain seq x y z
N MET A 1 -23.48 20.91 10.78
CA MET A 1 -23.96 19.55 11.07
C MET A 1 -24.54 18.97 9.79
N LEU A 2 -23.71 18.31 9.00
CA LEU A 2 -24.15 17.50 7.87
C LEU A 2 -23.90 16.06 8.28
N GLY A 3 -24.98 15.28 8.38
CA GLY A 3 -24.93 13.88 8.80
C GLY A 3 -24.22 13.04 7.75
N SER A 4 -23.23 12.29 8.18
CA SER A 4 -22.71 11.12 7.47
C SER A 4 -23.87 10.15 7.26
N SER A 5 -24.25 9.90 6.00
CA SER A 5 -25.09 8.75 5.69
C SER A 5 -24.26 7.50 5.98
N GLU A 6 -24.56 6.83 7.09
CA GLU A 6 -24.04 5.48 7.34
C GLU A 6 -24.48 4.59 6.18
N ALA A 7 -23.52 4.11 5.38
CA ALA A 7 -23.77 3.08 4.39
C ALA A 7 -24.16 1.80 5.17
N GLN A 8 -25.45 1.52 5.24
CA GLN A 8 -25.97 0.26 5.75
C GLN A 8 -26.00 -0.73 4.60
N ALA A 9 -25.36 -1.89 4.79
CA ALA A 9 -25.37 -3.00 3.84
C ALA A 9 -26.76 -3.26 3.25
N LEU A 10 -26.85 -3.30 1.91
CA LEU A 10 -28.10 -3.59 1.19
C LEU A 10 -28.51 -5.07 1.29
N THR A 11 -27.54 -5.99 1.42
CA THR A 11 -27.83 -7.41 1.59
C THR A 11 -28.50 -7.66 2.94
N THR A 12 -29.77 -8.06 2.92
CA THR A 12 -30.47 -8.50 4.14
C THR A 12 -29.91 -9.84 4.62
N PRO A 13 -29.43 -9.97 5.87
CA PRO A 13 -28.98 -11.24 6.40
C PRO A 13 -30.09 -12.28 6.39
N LEU A 14 -29.74 -13.53 6.07
CA LEU A 14 -30.63 -14.67 6.28
C LEU A 14 -30.96 -14.80 7.77
N PRO A 15 -32.12 -15.41 8.13
CA PRO A 15 -32.48 -15.62 9.52
C PRO A 15 -31.37 -16.31 10.33
N GLY A 16 -30.89 -15.62 11.37
CA GLY A 16 -29.79 -16.09 12.21
C GLY A 16 -28.41 -15.60 11.81
N ALA A 17 -28.22 -15.05 10.61
CA ALA A 17 -27.03 -14.27 10.29
C ALA A 17 -27.17 -12.81 10.77
N THR A 18 -26.09 -12.06 10.70
CA THR A 18 -26.04 -10.64 11.09
C THR A 18 -25.30 -9.80 10.05
N LEU A 19 -25.52 -8.49 10.07
CA LEU A 19 -24.66 -7.55 9.36
C LEU A 19 -23.34 -7.36 10.12
N PHE A 20 -22.29 -7.01 9.38
CA PHE A 20 -21.10 -6.40 9.97
C PHE A 20 -21.48 -5.05 10.64
N PRO A 21 -20.86 -4.67 11.79
CA PRO A 21 -21.22 -3.43 12.47
C PRO A 21 -20.99 -2.20 11.59
N SER A 22 -22.03 -1.38 11.41
CA SER A 22 -21.97 -0.15 10.60
C SER A 22 -21.05 0.92 11.19
N SER A 23 -20.64 0.77 12.46
CA SER A 23 -19.67 1.66 13.13
C SER A 23 -18.23 1.46 12.66
N HIS A 24 -17.96 0.43 11.85
CA HIS A 24 -16.64 0.10 11.35
C HIS A 24 -16.65 0.02 9.82
N VAL A 25 -15.52 0.38 9.23
CA VAL A 25 -15.29 0.19 7.79
C VAL A 25 -14.62 -1.16 7.60
N LEU A 26 -15.13 -1.93 6.63
CA LEU A 26 -14.53 -3.17 6.20
C LEU A 26 -13.92 -2.98 4.81
N VAL A 27 -12.69 -3.45 4.64
CA VAL A 27 -11.93 -3.39 3.38
C VAL A 27 -11.55 -4.82 2.94
N LEU A 28 -11.12 -5.00 1.69
CA LEU A 28 -10.68 -6.29 1.18
C LEU A 28 -9.39 -6.77 1.87
N PRO A 29 -9.20 -8.09 2.03
CA PRO A 29 -8.00 -8.66 2.65
C PRO A 29 -6.79 -8.74 1.68
N PHE A 30 -6.62 -7.72 0.83
CA PHE A 30 -5.56 -7.61 -0.17
C PHE A 30 -4.92 -6.23 -0.03
N PRO A 31 -3.63 -6.02 -0.29
CA PRO A 31 -3.05 -4.68 -0.22
C PRO A 31 -3.76 -3.70 -1.18
N ALA A 32 -3.83 -2.43 -0.79
CA ALA A 32 -4.45 -1.38 -1.59
C ALA A 32 -3.89 -1.29 -3.01
N GLY A 33 -4.73 -0.87 -3.95
CA GLY A 33 -4.35 -0.69 -5.36
C GLY A 33 -4.40 -1.97 -6.20
N ASN A 34 -4.72 -3.11 -5.60
CA ASN A 34 -4.96 -4.37 -6.31
C ASN A 34 -6.44 -4.54 -6.65
N ASP A 35 -6.72 -4.97 -7.87
CA ASP A 35 -8.06 -5.44 -8.25
C ASP A 35 -8.26 -6.87 -7.72
N VAL A 36 -9.39 -7.11 -7.06
CA VAL A 36 -9.73 -8.40 -6.45
C VAL A 36 -10.97 -8.96 -7.10
N GLN A 37 -10.88 -10.18 -7.62
CA GLN A 37 -12.02 -10.89 -8.20
C GLN A 37 -12.65 -11.85 -7.17
N LEU A 38 -13.98 -11.81 -7.06
CA LEU A 38 -14.78 -12.75 -6.29
C LEU A 38 -15.00 -14.02 -7.12
N LEU A 39 -14.23 -15.08 -6.87
CA LEU A 39 -14.46 -16.38 -7.51
C LEU A 39 -15.72 -17.08 -6.99
N SER A 40 -15.98 -16.94 -5.70
CA SER A 40 -17.20 -17.40 -5.03
C SER A 40 -17.69 -16.30 -4.10
N ALA A 41 -19.01 -16.16 -4.01
CA ALA A 41 -19.70 -15.21 -3.13
C ALA A 41 -20.70 -15.95 -2.24
N TYR A 42 -21.79 -15.29 -1.81
CA TYR A 42 -22.65 -15.83 -0.77
C TYR A 42 -23.51 -17.02 -1.21
N GLY A 43 -23.52 -18.05 -0.36
CA GLY A 43 -24.41 -19.20 -0.48
C GLY A 43 -23.90 -20.29 -1.43
N PRO A 44 -24.50 -21.50 -1.34
CA PRO A 44 -23.97 -22.70 -2.00
C PRO A 44 -24.10 -22.71 -3.52
N SER A 45 -24.81 -21.72 -4.08
CA SER A 45 -25.03 -21.58 -5.52
C SER A 45 -24.12 -20.54 -6.19
N MET A 46 -23.30 -19.82 -5.43
CA MET A 46 -22.49 -18.70 -5.93
C MET A 46 -21.00 -19.04 -5.96
N GLY A 47 -20.63 -20.09 -6.69
CA GLY A 47 -19.24 -20.48 -6.92
C GLY A 47 -18.68 -21.58 -6.02
N SER A 48 -19.19 -21.71 -4.79
CA SER A 48 -18.78 -22.76 -3.85
C SER A 48 -19.99 -23.38 -3.16
N SER A 49 -20.20 -24.69 -3.31
CA SER A 49 -21.25 -25.41 -2.58
C SER A 49 -20.98 -25.56 -1.09
N LEU A 50 -19.79 -25.15 -0.63
CA LEU A 50 -19.37 -25.19 0.76
C LEU A 50 -19.62 -23.85 1.49
N HIS A 51 -20.01 -22.80 0.76
CA HIS A 51 -20.48 -21.55 1.36
C HIS A 51 -21.89 -21.75 1.91
N ASP A 52 -21.99 -22.44 3.04
CA ASP A 52 -23.24 -22.84 3.68
C ASP A 52 -23.17 -22.65 5.20
N GLY A 53 -24.34 -22.67 5.83
CA GLY A 53 -24.48 -22.53 7.28
C GLY A 53 -24.48 -21.08 7.73
N VAL A 54 -25.49 -20.71 8.51
CA VAL A 54 -25.62 -19.37 9.12
C VAL A 54 -25.52 -19.39 10.64
N THR A 55 -25.87 -20.52 11.28
CA THR A 55 -25.92 -20.68 12.75
C THR A 55 -25.65 -22.11 13.23
N ASN A 56 -24.96 -22.92 12.42
CA ASN A 56 -24.52 -24.26 12.80
C ASN A 56 -23.66 -24.21 14.05
N THR A 57 -23.89 -25.15 14.98
CA THR A 57 -23.23 -25.17 16.29
C THR A 57 -21.93 -25.98 16.33
N SER A 58 -21.65 -26.78 15.30
CA SER A 58 -20.50 -27.71 15.26
C SER A 58 -19.63 -27.57 14.01
N SER A 59 -19.91 -26.59 13.16
CA SER A 59 -19.14 -26.30 11.94
C SER A 59 -19.00 -24.80 11.75
N ALA A 60 -18.14 -24.39 10.80
CA ALA A 60 -18.12 -23.01 10.34
C ALA A 60 -19.47 -22.62 9.72
N ASN A 61 -19.78 -21.33 9.81
CA ASN A 61 -20.97 -20.70 9.25
C ASN A 61 -20.55 -19.81 8.08
N ASP A 62 -20.23 -20.46 6.97
CA ASP A 62 -19.56 -19.85 5.80
C ASP A 62 -20.54 -19.44 4.70
N TYR A 63 -21.85 -19.33 4.99
CA TYR A 63 -22.82 -18.86 3.99
C TYR A 63 -22.42 -17.52 3.35
N TYR A 64 -21.80 -16.62 4.13
CA TYR A 64 -21.30 -15.32 3.65
C TYR A 64 -19.78 -15.27 3.46
N ALA A 65 -19.12 -16.43 3.30
CA ALA A 65 -17.72 -16.48 2.93
C ALA A 65 -17.50 -16.01 1.49
N LEU A 66 -16.26 -15.65 1.19
CA LEU A 66 -15.80 -15.21 -0.13
C LEU A 66 -14.56 -16.02 -0.52
N ASP A 67 -14.52 -16.48 -1.77
CA ASP A 67 -13.28 -16.97 -2.38
C ASP A 67 -12.72 -15.87 -3.28
N LEU A 68 -11.55 -15.35 -2.92
CA LEU A 68 -11.00 -14.13 -3.50
C LEU A 68 -9.66 -14.41 -4.18
N VAL A 69 -9.40 -13.72 -5.29
CA VAL A 69 -8.12 -13.78 -6.02
C VAL A 69 -7.69 -12.40 -6.49
N TYR A 70 -6.40 -12.25 -6.75
CA TYR A 70 -5.90 -11.09 -7.49
C TYR A 70 -6.43 -11.15 -8.93
N ALA A 71 -7.23 -10.16 -9.32
CA ALA A 71 -7.72 -10.05 -10.68
C ALA A 71 -6.54 -9.77 -11.61
N ASN A 72 -6.52 -10.45 -12.76
CA ASN A 72 -5.52 -10.27 -13.83
C ASN A 72 -4.08 -10.70 -13.50
N GLU A 73 -3.80 -11.20 -12.29
CA GLU A 73 -2.49 -11.73 -11.95
C GLU A 73 -2.27 -13.16 -12.47
N PRO A 74 -1.05 -13.53 -12.89
CA PRO A 74 -0.72 -14.91 -13.23
C PRO A 74 -1.04 -15.86 -12.07
N ASN A 75 -1.56 -17.04 -12.41
CA ASN A 75 -1.89 -18.07 -11.44
C ASN A 75 -2.78 -17.56 -10.28
N TYR A 76 -3.68 -16.62 -10.58
CA TYR A 76 -4.65 -16.07 -9.65
C TYR A 76 -4.02 -15.37 -8.43
N GLY A 77 -2.77 -14.94 -8.56
CA GLY A 77 -2.01 -14.29 -7.49
C GLY A 77 -1.48 -15.23 -6.42
N LYS A 78 -1.36 -16.54 -6.68
CA LYS A 78 -0.71 -17.46 -5.72
C LYS A 78 0.68 -16.97 -5.34
N GLY A 79 0.95 -16.85 -4.04
CA GLY A 79 2.21 -16.32 -3.51
C GLY A 79 2.21 -14.82 -3.26
N LEU A 80 1.16 -14.09 -3.67
CA LEU A 80 1.02 -12.66 -3.40
C LEU A 80 0.41 -12.41 -2.01
N PRO A 81 0.71 -11.27 -1.37
CA PRO A 81 0.40 -11.01 0.03
C PRO A 81 -1.10 -10.88 0.37
N ILE A 82 -1.54 -11.52 1.45
CA ILE A 82 -2.86 -11.30 2.05
C ILE A 82 -2.71 -10.38 3.26
N ALA A 83 -3.51 -9.33 3.33
CA ALA A 83 -3.46 -8.32 4.40
C ALA A 83 -4.70 -8.40 5.30
N ALA A 84 -4.56 -8.12 6.58
CA ALA A 84 -5.69 -8.10 7.52
C ALA A 84 -6.60 -6.88 7.24
N PRO A 85 -7.92 -6.99 7.04
CA PRO A 85 -8.80 -5.82 6.96
C PRO A 85 -8.96 -5.06 8.27
N LEU A 86 -8.81 -5.77 9.39
CA LEU A 86 -9.07 -5.26 10.74
C LEU A 86 -7.92 -5.65 11.66
N ALA A 87 -7.58 -4.77 12.58
CA ALA A 87 -6.69 -5.11 13.68
C ALA A 87 -7.33 -6.19 14.58
N GLY A 88 -6.54 -7.08 15.15
CA GLY A 88 -7.04 -8.18 15.96
C GLY A 88 -5.96 -8.94 16.70
N THR A 89 -6.39 -9.96 17.45
CA THR A 89 -5.49 -10.92 18.11
C THR A 89 -5.50 -12.23 17.32
N VAL A 90 -4.33 -12.78 17.03
CA VAL A 90 -4.22 -14.09 16.36
C VAL A 90 -4.65 -15.18 17.33
N VAL A 91 -5.74 -15.88 17.02
CA VAL A 91 -6.24 -17.01 17.83
C VAL A 91 -5.89 -18.37 17.23
N LYS A 92 -5.63 -18.41 15.91
CA LYS A 92 -5.01 -19.56 15.23
C LYS A 92 -4.08 -19.10 14.12
N ALA A 93 -2.94 -19.78 13.97
CA ALA A 93 -2.02 -19.61 12.84
C ALA A 93 -1.32 -20.94 12.55
N GLY A 94 -1.42 -21.42 11.31
CA GLY A 94 -0.78 -22.64 10.85
C GLY A 94 -1.75 -23.62 10.19
N TRP A 95 -1.31 -24.87 10.07
CA TRP A 95 -2.10 -25.93 9.46
C TRP A 95 -3.35 -26.28 10.26
N ALA A 96 -4.49 -26.22 9.59
CA ALA A 96 -5.71 -26.88 10.03
C ALA A 96 -5.55 -28.41 9.89
N THR A 97 -6.10 -29.16 10.84
CA THR A 97 -5.98 -30.63 10.89
C THR A 97 -7.31 -31.27 11.25
N ALA A 98 -7.38 -32.61 11.17
CA ALA A 98 -8.59 -33.39 11.42
C ALA A 98 -9.79 -32.88 10.58
N GLY A 99 -10.96 -32.66 11.20
CA GLY A 99 -12.16 -32.19 10.50
C GLY A 99 -12.01 -30.83 9.79
N TRP A 100 -10.97 -30.07 10.13
CA TRP A 100 -10.68 -28.75 9.56
C TRP A 100 -9.59 -28.78 8.49
N ALA A 101 -9.02 -29.96 8.21
CA ALA A 101 -7.82 -30.08 7.38
C ALA A 101 -7.97 -29.44 5.98
N ASN A 102 -9.20 -29.36 5.44
CA ASN A 102 -9.44 -28.74 4.14
C ASN A 102 -9.10 -27.25 4.10
N TYR A 103 -9.15 -26.51 5.21
CA TYR A 103 -8.72 -25.10 5.22
C TYR A 103 -7.21 -24.91 4.99
N GLY A 104 -6.40 -25.97 5.07
CA GLY A 104 -4.97 -25.88 4.82
C GLY A 104 -4.25 -25.00 5.85
N GLN A 105 -3.28 -24.20 5.39
CA GLN A 105 -2.73 -23.14 6.23
C GLN A 105 -3.78 -22.04 6.38
N ARG A 106 -4.04 -21.67 7.63
CA ARG A 106 -5.01 -20.65 7.96
C ARG A 106 -4.51 -19.72 9.06
N VAL A 107 -5.06 -18.52 9.06
CA VAL A 107 -5.02 -17.58 10.18
C VAL A 107 -6.45 -17.33 10.63
N ILE A 108 -6.67 -17.23 11.94
CA ILE A 108 -7.93 -16.73 12.51
C ILE A 108 -7.58 -15.58 13.43
N LEU A 109 -8.21 -14.43 13.21
CA LEU A 109 -8.09 -13.25 14.04
C LEU A 109 -9.35 -13.06 14.86
N ARG A 110 -9.19 -12.69 16.14
CA ARG A 110 -10.25 -12.22 17.02
C ARG A 110 -10.29 -10.70 17.03
N HIS A 111 -11.47 -10.14 16.88
CA HIS A 111 -11.73 -8.71 16.90
C HIS A 111 -12.75 -8.39 18.00
N ASP A 112 -12.50 -7.28 18.69
CA ASP A 112 -13.46 -6.64 19.58
C ASP A 112 -13.75 -5.26 18.98
N LEU A 113 -14.96 -5.10 18.45
CA LEU A 113 -15.37 -3.90 17.71
C LEU A 113 -16.20 -2.94 18.60
N GLY A 114 -16.22 -3.17 19.92
CA GLY A 114 -16.85 -2.27 20.89
C GLY A 114 -18.38 -2.28 20.92
N ASP A 115 -19.02 -3.22 20.23
CA ASP A 115 -20.49 -3.40 20.21
C ASP A 115 -20.99 -4.48 21.19
N GLY A 116 -20.09 -5.03 22.01
CA GLY A 116 -20.38 -6.10 22.97
C GLY A 116 -20.30 -7.52 22.40
N HIS A 117 -19.90 -7.66 21.13
CA HIS A 117 -19.76 -8.94 20.45
C HIS A 117 -18.32 -9.20 20.01
N ILE A 118 -18.00 -10.48 19.87
CA ILE A 118 -16.68 -10.92 19.41
C ILE A 118 -16.79 -11.39 17.97
N TYR A 119 -15.91 -10.88 17.12
CA TYR A 119 -15.84 -11.28 15.73
C TYR A 119 -14.59 -12.10 15.48
N HIS A 120 -14.69 -13.13 14.66
CA HIS A 120 -13.55 -13.90 14.18
C HIS A 120 -13.48 -13.84 12.66
N SER A 121 -12.39 -13.30 12.10
CA SER A 121 -12.11 -13.42 10.67
C SER A 121 -11.20 -14.62 10.40
N LEU A 122 -11.51 -15.39 9.35
CA LEU A 122 -10.82 -16.60 8.92
C LEU A 122 -10.16 -16.33 7.56
N TYR A 123 -8.90 -16.70 7.43
CA TYR A 123 -8.11 -16.62 6.19
C TYR A 123 -7.57 -18.02 5.94
N ALA A 124 -8.02 -18.70 4.89
CA ALA A 124 -7.66 -20.09 4.63
C ALA A 124 -7.02 -20.28 3.25
N HIS A 125 -6.52 -21.49 3.03
CA HIS A 125 -5.80 -21.93 1.82
C HIS A 125 -4.46 -21.24 1.58
N LEU A 126 -3.87 -20.58 2.58
CA LEU A 126 -2.65 -19.78 2.44
C LEU A 126 -1.45 -20.59 1.92
N ASN A 127 -0.60 -19.97 1.11
CA ASN A 127 0.63 -20.58 0.58
C ASN A 127 1.76 -20.55 1.61
N ALA A 128 1.82 -19.47 2.38
CA ALA A 128 2.68 -19.30 3.54
C ALA A 128 1.95 -18.37 4.54
N ILE A 129 2.34 -18.46 5.81
CA ILE A 129 1.92 -17.52 6.86
C ILE A 129 3.15 -16.69 7.22
N ASP A 130 2.96 -15.38 7.37
CA ASP A 130 4.05 -14.49 7.77
C ASP A 130 4.60 -14.92 9.15
N PRO A 131 5.92 -15.09 9.33
CA PRO A 131 6.51 -15.52 10.60
C PRO A 131 6.18 -14.63 11.80
N ALA A 132 5.84 -13.35 11.58
CA ALA A 132 5.42 -12.43 12.64
C ALA A 132 3.99 -12.73 13.14
N VAL A 133 3.18 -13.49 12.40
CA VAL A 133 1.81 -13.85 12.76
C VAL A 133 1.82 -15.10 13.63
N MET A 134 1.91 -14.88 14.93
CA MET A 134 1.98 -15.93 15.94
C MET A 134 0.71 -15.99 16.79
N GLU A 135 0.22 -17.19 17.13
CA GLU A 135 -0.91 -17.36 18.05
C GLU A 135 -0.67 -16.59 19.37
N GLY A 136 -1.68 -15.84 19.82
CA GLY A 136 -1.62 -14.94 20.97
C GLY A 136 -1.06 -13.54 20.66
N GLY A 137 -0.42 -13.35 19.50
CA GLY A 137 0.08 -12.07 19.05
C GLY A 137 -1.02 -11.13 18.57
N THR A 138 -0.69 -9.84 18.44
CA THR A 138 -1.57 -8.84 17.83
C THR A 138 -1.20 -8.60 16.38
N VAL A 139 -2.21 -8.39 15.55
CA VAL A 139 -2.10 -7.98 14.16
C VAL A 139 -2.73 -6.62 14.01
N ALA A 140 -2.05 -5.72 13.31
CA ALA A 140 -2.57 -4.40 13.01
C ALA A 140 -3.41 -4.43 11.71
N ALA A 141 -4.36 -3.51 11.55
CA ALA A 141 -5.11 -3.43 10.29
C ALA A 141 -4.14 -3.20 9.13
N GLY A 142 -4.34 -3.93 8.04
CA GLY A 142 -3.52 -3.95 6.84
C GLY A 142 -2.16 -4.64 6.95
N GLN A 143 -1.76 -5.14 8.13
CA GLN A 143 -0.57 -5.97 8.26
C GLN A 143 -0.69 -7.24 7.40
N VAL A 144 0.40 -7.61 6.72
CA VAL A 144 0.48 -8.86 5.94
C VAL A 144 0.37 -10.07 6.86
N LEU A 145 -0.54 -10.97 6.52
CA LEU A 145 -0.81 -12.21 7.24
C LEU A 145 -0.06 -13.41 6.67
N GLY A 146 0.28 -13.35 5.38
CA GLY A 146 0.83 -14.45 4.62
C GLY A 146 0.57 -14.27 3.14
N GLU A 147 0.51 -15.37 2.42
CA GLU A 147 0.39 -15.39 0.96
C GLU A 147 -0.85 -16.14 0.49
N LEU A 148 -1.52 -15.63 -0.55
CA LEU A 148 -2.62 -16.32 -1.21
C LEU A 148 -2.13 -17.69 -1.70
N GLY A 149 -2.93 -18.74 -1.48
CA GLY A 149 -2.48 -20.09 -1.77
C GLY A 149 -3.50 -21.03 -2.34
N GLN A 150 -3.14 -22.30 -2.25
CA GLN A 150 -3.97 -23.42 -2.66
C GLN A 150 -3.79 -24.57 -1.67
N SER A 151 -3.53 -24.25 -0.39
CA SER A 151 -3.20 -25.27 0.59
C SER A 151 -4.46 -25.97 1.12
N CYS A 152 -4.37 -27.27 1.32
CA CYS A 152 -5.35 -28.07 2.05
C CYS A 152 -4.72 -29.39 2.49
N GLN A 153 -5.25 -30.00 3.54
CA GLN A 153 -4.93 -31.36 3.96
C GLN A 153 -3.42 -31.64 4.13
N GLY A 154 -2.67 -30.64 4.61
CA GLY A 154 -1.21 -30.75 4.81
C GLY A 154 -0.36 -30.58 3.54
N ALA A 155 -0.93 -30.16 2.41
CA ALA A 155 -0.23 -29.92 1.15
C ALA A 155 -0.46 -28.50 0.63
N LEU A 156 0.56 -27.88 0.02
CA LEU A 156 0.50 -26.52 -0.59
C LEU A 156 -0.21 -26.48 -1.96
N SER A 157 -0.68 -27.64 -2.42
CA SER A 157 -1.46 -27.81 -3.64
C SER A 157 -2.60 -28.76 -3.35
N CYS A 158 -3.80 -28.21 -3.22
CA CYS A 158 -4.99 -28.96 -2.89
C CYS A 158 -5.49 -29.81 -4.06
N GLY A 159 -5.89 -31.04 -3.79
CA GLY A 159 -6.58 -31.89 -4.77
C GLY A 159 -8.09 -31.63 -4.85
N SER A 160 -8.68 -30.97 -3.84
CA SER A 160 -10.13 -30.73 -3.73
C SER A 160 -10.62 -29.54 -4.56
N PHE A 161 -9.73 -28.62 -4.94
CA PHE A 161 -10.02 -27.49 -5.82
C PHE A 161 -8.79 -27.14 -6.66
N SER A 162 -9.02 -26.69 -7.89
CA SER A 162 -7.97 -26.45 -8.89
C SER A 162 -7.40 -25.04 -8.88
N THR A 163 -8.17 -24.07 -8.38
CA THR A 163 -7.82 -22.64 -8.48
C THR A 163 -7.27 -22.15 -7.14
N PRO A 164 -6.03 -21.64 -7.07
CA PRO A 164 -5.55 -20.92 -5.90
C PRO A 164 -6.46 -19.73 -5.57
N HIS A 165 -6.81 -19.56 -4.30
CA HIS A 165 -7.65 -18.48 -3.81
C HIS A 165 -7.44 -18.28 -2.31
N LEU A 166 -7.87 -17.14 -1.80
CA LEU A 166 -8.11 -16.92 -0.38
C LEU A 166 -9.57 -17.27 -0.09
N HIS A 167 -9.82 -18.24 0.79
CA HIS A 167 -11.13 -18.37 1.44
C HIS A 167 -11.14 -17.43 2.65
N TRP A 168 -12.01 -16.43 2.61
CA TRP A 168 -12.16 -15.42 3.65
C TRP A 168 -13.59 -15.41 4.20
N SER A 169 -13.74 -15.40 5.53
CA SER A 169 -15.04 -15.23 6.17
C SER A 169 -14.92 -14.49 7.50
N ILE A 170 -16.03 -13.92 7.97
CA ILE A 170 -16.14 -13.34 9.30
C ILE A 170 -17.37 -13.88 10.03
N HIS A 171 -17.20 -14.27 11.28
CA HIS A 171 -18.24 -14.86 12.13
C HIS A 171 -18.37 -14.04 13.42
N ARG A 172 -19.60 -13.89 13.92
CA ARG A 172 -19.88 -13.22 15.19
C ARG A 172 -20.23 -14.24 16.26
N ASP A 173 -19.68 -14.04 17.46
CA ASP A 173 -19.85 -14.89 18.64
C ASP A 173 -19.60 -16.38 18.37
N SER A 174 -18.71 -16.68 17.43
CA SER A 174 -18.23 -18.03 17.17
C SER A 174 -17.24 -18.47 18.24
N THR A 175 -17.08 -19.79 18.38
CA THR A 175 -16.06 -20.43 19.21
C THR A 175 -14.88 -20.86 18.34
N ILE A 176 -13.68 -20.79 18.90
CA ILE A 176 -12.45 -21.28 18.26
C ILE A 176 -12.04 -22.61 18.88
N GLY A 177 -11.91 -23.65 18.06
CA GLY A 177 -11.54 -24.98 18.52
C GLY A 177 -12.19 -26.11 17.71
N GLY A 178 -12.56 -27.20 18.37
CA GLY A 178 -13.06 -28.42 17.74
C GLY A 178 -11.94 -29.43 17.47
N SER A 179 -12.17 -30.38 16.56
CA SER A 179 -11.21 -31.47 16.29
C SER A 179 -9.82 -30.97 15.83
N GLY A 180 -8.76 -31.70 16.15
CA GLY A 180 -7.40 -31.35 15.72
C GLY A 180 -6.95 -29.96 16.21
N THR A 181 -6.40 -29.15 15.31
CA THR A 181 -5.98 -27.76 15.57
C THR A 181 -7.14 -26.76 15.55
N GLY A 182 -8.35 -27.23 15.21
CA GLY A 182 -9.60 -26.46 15.30
C GLY A 182 -9.88 -25.47 14.17
N GLY A 183 -11.03 -24.83 14.24
CA GLY A 183 -11.50 -23.76 13.35
C GLY A 183 -12.48 -22.83 14.08
N SER A 184 -13.12 -21.93 13.34
CA SER A 184 -14.25 -21.13 13.83
C SER A 184 -15.54 -21.93 13.65
N TYR A 185 -16.33 -22.10 14.72
CA TYR A 185 -17.59 -22.82 14.68
C TYR A 185 -18.63 -22.22 15.64
N GLY A 186 -19.91 -22.49 15.42
CA GLY A 186 -20.95 -21.82 16.20
C GLY A 186 -21.12 -20.35 15.82
N GLY A 187 -21.87 -19.61 16.64
CA GLY A 187 -22.14 -18.20 16.40
C GLY A 187 -23.01 -17.96 15.17
N ASN A 188 -22.81 -16.79 14.55
CA ASN A 188 -23.58 -16.30 13.41
C ASN A 188 -22.65 -16.02 12.22
N ALA A 189 -23.07 -16.39 11.02
CA ALA A 189 -22.47 -15.86 9.80
C ALA A 189 -22.70 -14.34 9.72
N VAL A 190 -21.71 -13.62 9.21
CA VAL A 190 -21.76 -12.15 9.09
C VAL A 190 -21.73 -11.78 7.62
N VAL A 191 -22.65 -10.91 7.20
CA VAL A 191 -22.62 -10.27 5.89
C VAL A 191 -21.49 -9.22 5.89
N PRO A 192 -20.42 -9.41 5.10
CA PRO A 192 -19.26 -8.53 5.11
C PRO A 192 -19.49 -7.30 4.21
N GLU A 193 -20.53 -6.53 4.47
CA GLU A 193 -20.89 -5.35 3.68
C GLU A 193 -21.08 -4.10 4.54
N PRO A 194 -20.81 -2.90 3.97
CA PRO A 194 -20.09 -2.69 2.71
C PRO A 194 -18.61 -3.07 2.83
N MET A 195 -18.03 -3.67 1.78
CA MET A 195 -16.60 -4.01 1.71
C MET A 195 -15.93 -3.17 0.62
N ASP A 196 -14.94 -2.36 1.00
CA ASP A 196 -14.37 -1.32 0.13
C ASP A 196 -15.46 -0.44 -0.51
N GLY A 197 -16.49 -0.11 0.28
CA GLY A 197 -17.65 0.67 -0.17
C GLY A 197 -18.57 -0.07 -1.16
N THR A 198 -18.32 -1.34 -1.45
CA THR A 198 -19.11 -2.17 -2.36
C THR A 198 -20.12 -3.02 -1.58
N GLU A 199 -21.32 -3.15 -2.14
CA GLU A 199 -22.47 -3.89 -1.61
C GLU A 199 -22.96 -4.91 -2.64
N ASP A 200 -23.89 -5.78 -2.24
CA ASP A 200 -24.45 -6.86 -3.07
C ASP A 200 -23.33 -7.73 -3.69
N LEU A 201 -22.49 -8.31 -2.85
CA LEU A 201 -21.32 -9.06 -3.33
C LEU A 201 -21.74 -10.32 -4.13
N LEU A 202 -21.41 -10.33 -5.43
CA LEU A 202 -21.73 -11.42 -6.36
C LEU A 202 -20.49 -12.08 -6.96
N GLN A 203 -20.65 -13.34 -7.35
CA GLN A 203 -19.64 -14.08 -8.08
C GLN A 203 -19.25 -13.36 -9.38
N GLY A 204 -17.95 -13.24 -9.62
CA GLY A 204 -17.35 -12.66 -10.82
C GLY A 204 -17.11 -11.15 -10.72
N MET A 205 -17.56 -10.48 -9.66
CA MET A 205 -17.27 -9.06 -9.47
C MET A 205 -15.77 -8.81 -9.25
N ILE A 206 -15.32 -7.65 -9.71
CA ILE A 206 -13.96 -7.15 -9.49
C ILE A 206 -14.07 -5.85 -8.72
N ILE A 207 -13.34 -5.75 -7.60
CA ILE A 207 -13.37 -4.63 -6.67
C ILE A 207 -11.92 -4.21 -6.41
N GLY A 208 -11.63 -2.91 -6.46
CA GLY A 208 -10.31 -2.38 -6.11
C GLY A 208 -10.15 -2.32 -4.60
N SER A 209 -9.10 -2.95 -4.07
CA SER A 209 -8.85 -2.91 -2.63
C SER A 209 -8.36 -1.54 -2.17
N THR A 210 -8.87 -1.07 -1.01
CA THR A 210 -8.41 0.15 -0.34
C THR A 210 -7.66 -0.13 0.98
N ASN A 211 -7.27 -1.38 1.23
CA ASN A 211 -6.61 -1.76 2.49
C ASN A 211 -5.13 -1.32 2.52
N THR A 212 -4.88 -0.15 3.12
CA THR A 212 -3.60 0.56 3.03
C THR A 212 -2.50 0.08 3.97
N GLY A 213 -2.69 -0.94 4.82
CA GLY A 213 -1.62 -1.32 5.75
C GLY A 213 -1.61 -0.54 7.07
N MET A 214 -0.83 -1.04 8.04
CA MET A 214 -0.28 -0.25 9.15
C MET A 214 1.18 0.03 8.84
N PRO A 215 1.66 1.27 8.95
CA PRO A 215 2.99 1.62 8.48
C PRO A 215 4.09 1.10 9.39
N VAL A 216 5.12 0.50 8.80
CA VAL A 216 6.34 0.08 9.48
C VAL A 216 7.56 0.61 8.73
N CYS A 217 8.16 1.67 9.26
CA CYS A 217 9.32 2.24 8.63
C CYS A 217 10.55 1.31 8.59
N GLY A 218 11.16 1.19 7.42
CA GLY A 218 12.23 0.27 7.06
C GLY A 218 11.77 -1.05 6.42
N ASP A 219 10.49 -1.22 6.08
CA ASP A 219 9.96 -2.45 5.47
C ASP A 219 9.97 -2.44 3.93
N GLY A 220 10.34 -1.32 3.32
CA GLY A 220 10.41 -1.10 1.88
C GLY A 220 9.11 -0.62 1.22
N TYR A 221 8.05 -0.33 1.97
CA TYR A 221 6.75 0.12 1.45
C TYR A 221 6.27 1.43 2.09
N CYS A 222 6.24 2.53 1.33
CA CYS A 222 5.67 3.80 1.79
C CYS A 222 4.14 3.73 1.91
N THR A 223 3.61 3.48 3.11
CA THR A 223 2.17 3.32 3.37
C THR A 223 1.64 4.35 4.37
N ALA A 224 0.49 4.96 4.10
CA ALA A 224 -0.02 6.04 4.96
C ALA A 224 -0.30 5.55 6.41
N PRO A 225 0.07 6.31 7.46
CA PRO A 225 0.63 7.68 7.45
C PRO A 225 2.14 7.87 7.26
N GLU A 226 2.91 6.90 6.75
CA GLU A 226 4.31 7.18 6.38
C GLU A 226 4.38 8.30 5.35
N THR A 227 5.21 9.27 5.67
CA THR A 227 5.60 10.34 4.78
C THR A 227 7.11 10.29 4.57
N PRO A 228 7.64 10.95 3.53
CA PRO A 228 9.08 11.18 3.41
C PRO A 228 9.73 11.75 4.69
N GLU A 229 8.98 12.50 5.50
CA GLU A 229 9.44 13.06 6.78
C GLU A 229 9.38 12.07 7.94
N SER A 230 8.38 11.19 8.00
CA SER A 230 8.23 10.23 9.11
C SER A 230 8.91 8.89 8.82
N CYS A 231 9.13 8.56 7.55
CA CYS A 231 9.80 7.35 7.09
C CYS A 231 10.56 7.52 5.75
N PRO A 232 11.73 8.15 5.77
CA PRO A 232 12.55 8.36 4.57
C PRO A 232 13.16 7.07 3.98
N GLN A 233 13.06 5.95 4.71
CA GLN A 233 13.64 4.66 4.30
C GLN A 233 12.76 3.93 3.29
N ASP A 234 11.45 4.08 3.42
CA ASP A 234 10.46 3.41 2.57
C ASP A 234 9.76 4.38 1.63
N CYS A 235 9.62 5.64 2.06
CA CYS A 235 9.05 6.69 1.24
C CYS A 235 10.05 7.29 0.25
N PRO A 236 9.66 7.48 -1.02
CA PRO A 236 10.48 8.19 -1.98
C PRO A 236 10.85 9.58 -1.43
N VAL A 237 12.14 9.80 -1.20
CA VAL A 237 12.71 11.09 -0.80
C VAL A 237 13.44 11.74 -1.98
N CYS A 238 13.66 13.06 -1.88
CA CYS A 238 14.54 13.76 -2.79
C CYS A 238 15.93 13.11 -2.88
N GLU A 239 16.48 13.00 -4.09
CA GLU A 239 17.85 12.51 -4.31
C GLU A 239 18.85 13.39 -3.54
N ALA A 240 19.74 12.74 -2.79
CA ALA A 240 20.73 13.43 -1.98
C ALA A 240 21.74 14.21 -2.84
N ILE A 241 22.16 15.35 -2.32
CA ILE A 241 23.17 16.23 -2.87
C ILE A 241 24.54 15.68 -2.42
N PRO A 242 25.41 15.25 -3.35
CA PRO A 242 26.72 14.74 -3.01
C PRO A 242 27.66 15.87 -2.52
N PRO A 243 28.84 15.56 -1.97
CA PRO A 243 29.79 16.58 -1.52
C PRO A 243 30.24 17.58 -2.59
N ALA A 244 30.23 17.18 -3.87
CA ALA A 244 30.51 18.08 -4.99
C ALA A 244 29.36 19.06 -5.28
N GLY A 245 28.16 18.74 -4.80
CA GLY A 245 26.93 19.42 -5.19
C GLY A 245 26.26 18.82 -6.43
N ARG A 246 25.04 19.27 -6.71
CA ARG A 246 24.27 18.97 -7.93
C ARG A 246 23.29 20.09 -8.22
N VAL A 247 22.67 20.05 -9.39
CA VAL A 247 21.48 20.86 -9.69
C VAL A 247 20.24 20.09 -9.25
N VAL A 248 19.28 20.79 -8.63
CA VAL A 248 17.96 20.31 -8.23
C VAL A 248 16.93 21.09 -9.04
N GLU A 249 16.21 20.41 -9.95
CA GLU A 249 15.21 21.04 -10.83
C GLU A 249 13.85 21.18 -10.13
N GLU A 250 13.05 22.19 -10.48
CA GLU A 250 11.63 22.32 -10.10
C GLU A 250 10.75 21.20 -10.65
N SER A 251 11.21 20.51 -11.69
CA SER A 251 10.54 19.36 -12.29
C SER A 251 10.79 18.04 -11.54
N GLU A 252 11.73 18.01 -10.59
CA GLU A 252 11.97 16.84 -9.75
C GLU A 252 10.87 16.69 -8.69
N ALA A 253 9.87 15.86 -8.98
CA ALA A 253 8.67 15.68 -8.15
C ALA A 253 8.91 15.29 -6.67
N LEU A 254 10.08 14.73 -6.35
CA LEU A 254 10.47 14.38 -4.98
C LEU A 254 11.25 15.48 -4.26
N CYS A 255 11.80 16.44 -5.01
CA CYS A 255 12.64 17.52 -4.51
C CYS A 255 11.95 18.88 -4.54
N PHE A 256 10.89 19.04 -5.33
CA PHE A 256 10.14 20.28 -5.43
C PHE A 256 8.64 20.05 -5.24
N THR A 257 7.98 20.92 -4.44
CA THR A 257 6.53 20.88 -4.22
C THR A 257 5.90 22.24 -4.44
N ARG A 258 4.80 22.26 -5.19
CA ARG A 258 3.93 23.42 -5.39
C ARG A 258 2.87 23.45 -4.30
N HIS A 259 2.66 24.61 -3.69
CA HIS A 259 1.59 24.83 -2.73
C HIS A 259 0.70 26.00 -3.19
N GLY A 260 -0.47 26.12 -2.56
CA GLY A 260 -1.44 27.17 -2.88
C GLY A 260 -2.48 26.78 -3.92
N THR A 261 -3.16 27.79 -4.47
CA THR A 261 -4.25 27.58 -5.43
C THR A 261 -3.70 27.08 -6.78
N PRO A 262 -4.08 25.87 -7.27
CA PRO A 262 -3.52 25.30 -8.50
C PRO A 262 -3.71 26.14 -9.76
N THR A 263 -4.79 26.92 -9.83
CA THR A 263 -5.13 27.76 -11.00
C THR A 263 -4.14 28.92 -11.23
N TYR A 264 -3.34 29.28 -10.24
CA TYR A 264 -2.36 30.38 -10.32
C TYR A 264 -0.93 29.89 -10.57
N TRP A 265 -0.76 28.58 -10.78
CA TRP A 265 0.47 28.01 -11.28
C TRP A 265 0.45 27.93 -12.81
N HIS A 266 1.55 28.34 -13.42
CA HIS A 266 1.74 28.30 -14.86
C HIS A 266 3.02 27.53 -15.17
N ASP A 267 2.94 26.58 -16.11
CA ASP A 267 4.07 25.80 -16.60
C ASP A 267 4.62 26.43 -17.89
N GLU A 268 5.95 26.49 -18.01
CA GLU A 268 6.65 27.01 -19.18
C GLU A 268 7.64 25.96 -19.72
N SER A 269 7.82 25.97 -21.04
CA SER A 269 8.77 25.08 -21.74
C SER A 269 10.08 25.81 -22.07
N ALA A 270 10.57 26.56 -21.09
CA ALA A 270 11.79 27.36 -21.10
C ALA A 270 12.33 27.47 -19.67
N GLY A 271 13.60 27.83 -19.51
CA GLY A 271 14.34 27.69 -18.24
C GLY A 271 15.46 26.66 -18.31
N HIS A 272 16.12 26.43 -17.19
CA HIS A 272 17.09 25.35 -17.05
C HIS A 272 16.38 23.99 -17.14
N GLY A 273 17.07 22.95 -17.62
CA GLY A 273 16.44 21.66 -17.89
C GLY A 273 15.35 21.65 -18.99
N GLY A 274 14.98 22.81 -19.54
CA GLY A 274 13.91 22.97 -20.54
C GLY A 274 12.52 23.15 -19.94
N SER A 275 12.40 23.37 -18.63
CA SER A 275 11.15 23.69 -17.96
C SER A 275 11.34 24.77 -16.89
N SER A 276 10.27 25.48 -16.60
CA SER A 276 10.15 26.30 -15.41
C SER A 276 8.68 26.47 -15.09
N ILE A 277 8.40 27.01 -13.92
CA ILE A 277 7.04 27.36 -13.53
C ILE A 277 7.03 28.76 -12.95
N TRP A 278 5.86 29.38 -12.98
CA TRP A 278 5.71 30.69 -12.37
C TRP A 278 4.34 30.87 -11.73
N THR A 279 4.30 31.80 -10.79
CA THR A 279 3.07 32.40 -10.26
C THR A 279 3.22 33.92 -10.27
N THR A 280 2.18 34.65 -9.88
CA THR A 280 2.20 36.12 -9.93
C THR A 280 2.68 36.71 -8.61
N ALA A 281 3.70 37.55 -8.67
CA ALA A 281 4.16 38.33 -7.54
C ALA A 281 3.05 39.23 -6.98
N SER A 282 2.97 39.34 -5.66
CA SER A 282 1.84 39.96 -4.96
C SER A 282 2.27 40.73 -3.71
N GLU A 283 1.50 41.77 -3.40
CA GLU A 283 1.53 42.51 -2.13
C GLU A 283 0.43 42.04 -1.16
N GLY A 284 -0.37 41.04 -1.59
CA GLY A 284 -1.48 40.47 -0.86
C GLY A 284 -1.08 39.41 0.17
N PRO A 285 -2.06 38.67 0.72
CA PRO A 285 -1.76 37.51 1.55
C PRO A 285 -1.11 36.40 0.71
N LEU A 286 -0.36 35.52 1.37
CA LEU A 286 0.20 34.31 0.77
C LEU A 286 -0.90 33.46 0.12
N ASP A 287 -0.73 33.14 -1.16
CA ASP A 287 -1.56 32.16 -1.86
C ASP A 287 -0.68 30.99 -2.32
N ASN A 288 0.28 31.26 -3.19
CA ASN A 288 1.16 30.29 -3.82
C ASN A 288 2.60 30.35 -3.28
N TYR A 289 3.20 29.20 -3.08
CA TYR A 289 4.63 29.08 -2.76
C TYR A 289 5.20 27.76 -3.26
N GLY A 290 6.49 27.78 -3.58
CA GLY A 290 7.26 26.61 -3.98
C GLY A 290 8.28 26.25 -2.90
N THR A 291 8.48 24.96 -2.71
CA THR A 291 9.47 24.43 -1.75
C THR A 291 10.45 23.51 -2.47
N TRP A 292 11.74 23.82 -2.45
CA TRP A 292 12.80 22.86 -2.76
C TRP A 292 13.26 22.19 -1.45
N SER A 293 13.11 20.87 -1.36
CA SER A 293 13.64 20.04 -0.28
C SER A 293 15.11 19.69 -0.57
N LEU A 294 15.99 19.93 0.38
CA LEU A 294 17.43 19.68 0.23
C LEU A 294 17.88 18.55 1.17
N ARG A 295 18.53 17.54 0.62
CA ARG A 295 19.11 16.41 1.35
C ARG A 295 20.58 16.32 1.03
N PHE A 296 21.46 16.18 2.02
CA PHE A 296 22.91 16.16 1.80
C PHE A 296 23.52 14.82 2.21
N GLU A 297 24.41 14.27 1.38
CA GLU A 297 25.17 13.07 1.75
C GLU A 297 26.17 13.34 2.88
N GLN A 298 26.64 14.58 2.98
CA GLN A 298 27.66 15.00 3.93
C GLN A 298 27.33 16.38 4.51
N ALA A 299 27.57 16.56 5.81
CA ALA A 299 27.48 17.87 6.44
C ALA A 299 28.61 18.78 5.94
N GLY A 300 28.32 20.06 5.72
CA GLY A 300 29.31 21.02 5.27
C GLY A 300 28.71 22.32 4.73
N SER A 301 29.59 23.18 4.23
CA SER A 301 29.22 24.46 3.62
C SER A 301 29.00 24.29 2.12
N TYR A 302 27.86 24.80 1.65
CA TYR A 302 27.45 24.75 0.25
C TYR A 302 27.02 26.13 -0.22
N GLU A 303 27.42 26.50 -1.43
CA GLU A 303 26.89 27.64 -2.15
C GLU A 303 25.58 27.26 -2.84
N LEU A 304 24.56 28.13 -2.69
CA LEU A 304 23.28 27.99 -3.37
C LEU A 304 23.12 29.08 -4.41
N GLU A 305 22.78 28.66 -5.62
CA GLU A 305 22.41 29.56 -6.72
C GLU A 305 21.06 29.13 -7.29
N ILE A 306 20.24 30.11 -7.68
CA ILE A 306 18.97 29.88 -8.40
C ILE A 306 19.16 30.20 -9.87
N PHE A 307 18.43 29.54 -10.75
CA PHE A 307 18.40 29.92 -12.16
C PHE A 307 17.27 30.91 -12.43
N THR A 308 17.55 31.96 -13.20
CA THR A 308 16.54 32.90 -13.71
C THR A 308 16.66 33.02 -15.22
N ASP A 309 15.56 32.74 -15.93
CA ASP A 309 15.43 33.04 -17.35
C ASP A 309 14.92 34.47 -17.51
N ALA A 310 15.73 35.36 -18.09
CA ALA A 310 15.39 36.77 -18.23
C ALA A 310 14.21 37.04 -19.20
N ALA A 311 13.80 36.05 -20.00
CA ALA A 311 12.60 36.14 -20.84
C ALA A 311 11.31 35.89 -20.05
N LEU A 312 11.40 35.24 -18.88
CA LEU A 312 10.27 34.85 -18.04
C LEU A 312 10.24 35.64 -16.72
N ALA A 313 11.37 35.75 -16.03
CA ALA A 313 11.40 36.28 -14.67
C ALA A 313 11.24 37.80 -14.65
N GLN A 314 10.31 38.30 -13.83
CA GLN A 314 9.95 39.73 -13.77
C GLN A 314 9.92 40.31 -12.35
N SER A 315 9.86 39.45 -11.32
CA SER A 315 9.91 39.87 -9.92
C SER A 315 11.29 40.44 -9.58
N GLN A 316 11.29 41.60 -8.94
CA GLN A 316 12.51 42.30 -8.47
C GLN A 316 12.73 42.13 -6.97
N GLN A 317 11.80 41.47 -6.27
CA GLN A 317 11.80 41.32 -4.81
C GLN A 317 11.50 39.87 -4.37
N ALA A 318 11.97 38.89 -5.15
CA ALA A 318 11.81 37.47 -4.83
C ALA A 318 12.58 37.13 -3.54
N ALA A 319 11.85 36.81 -2.46
CA ALA A 319 12.42 36.54 -1.14
C ALA A 319 12.52 35.03 -0.87
N TYR A 320 13.73 34.49 -1.05
CA TYR A 320 14.04 33.08 -0.82
C TYR A 320 14.33 32.83 0.66
N GLN A 321 13.56 31.95 1.30
CA GLN A 321 13.76 31.53 2.68
C GLN A 321 14.57 30.23 2.71
N VAL A 322 15.85 30.33 3.04
CA VAL A 322 16.78 29.20 3.12
C VAL A 322 16.83 28.69 4.55
N THR A 323 16.33 27.48 4.80
CA THR A 323 16.48 26.80 6.08
C THR A 323 17.71 25.88 6.04
N HIS A 324 18.67 26.18 6.90
CA HIS A 324 19.99 25.55 6.98
C HIS A 324 20.33 25.23 8.45
N ALA A 325 21.49 24.65 8.75
CA ALA A 325 21.86 24.19 10.11
C ALA A 325 21.85 25.31 11.17
N GLY A 326 22.05 26.56 10.75
CA GLY A 326 22.04 27.76 11.60
C GLY A 326 20.67 28.39 11.82
N GLY A 327 19.61 27.85 11.22
CA GLY A 327 18.25 28.42 11.21
C GLY A 327 17.79 28.81 9.81
N THR A 328 16.87 29.77 9.73
CA THR A 328 16.35 30.26 8.44
C THR A 328 16.91 31.64 8.14
N SER A 329 17.53 31.78 6.97
CA SER A 329 17.97 33.05 6.39
C SER A 329 17.03 33.44 5.25
N VAL A 330 16.70 34.73 5.12
CA VAL A 330 15.90 35.25 3.99
C VAL A 330 16.82 36.05 3.08
N VAL A 331 16.83 35.70 1.79
CA VAL A 331 17.64 36.32 0.76
C VAL A 331 16.72 36.83 -0.33
N THR A 332 16.64 38.16 -0.46
CA THR A 332 15.85 38.81 -1.51
C THR A 332 16.74 39.10 -2.71
N ILE A 333 16.31 38.67 -3.89
CA ILE A 333 16.99 38.94 -5.15
C ILE A 333 16.06 39.60 -6.16
N ASP A 334 16.66 40.28 -7.13
CA ASP A 334 16.00 40.73 -8.34
C ASP A 334 16.15 39.65 -9.42
N GLN A 335 15.06 38.93 -9.75
CA GLN A 335 15.14 37.86 -10.74
C GLN A 335 15.43 38.39 -12.16
N THR A 336 15.31 39.70 -12.39
CA THR A 336 15.64 40.34 -13.67
C THR A 336 17.12 40.73 -13.78
N ALA A 337 17.88 40.64 -12.68
CA ALA A 337 19.26 41.11 -12.63
C ALA A 337 20.26 40.23 -13.42
N ALA A 338 19.90 38.96 -13.70
CA ALA A 338 20.73 38.07 -14.50
C ALA A 338 19.88 37.10 -15.35
N ASP A 339 20.44 36.73 -16.49
CA ASP A 339 19.99 35.61 -17.33
C ASP A 339 20.90 34.40 -17.03
N GLY A 340 20.46 33.54 -16.11
CA GLY A 340 21.21 32.38 -15.63
C GLY A 340 21.30 32.31 -14.10
N TRP A 341 22.43 31.80 -13.60
CA TRP A 341 22.63 31.49 -12.17
C TRP A 341 22.88 32.76 -11.33
N GLN A 342 22.11 32.92 -10.25
CA GLN A 342 22.25 33.98 -9.25
C GLN A 342 22.46 33.39 -7.85
N SER A 343 23.45 33.91 -7.13
CA SER A 343 23.79 33.45 -5.77
C SER A 343 22.75 33.88 -4.73
N LEU A 344 22.30 32.92 -3.92
CA LEU A 344 21.65 33.17 -2.64
C LEU A 344 22.65 33.23 -1.47
N GLY A 345 23.88 32.74 -1.69
CA GLY A 345 24.97 32.73 -0.73
C GLY A 345 25.33 31.33 -0.24
N SER A 346 26.23 31.30 0.74
CA SER A 346 26.77 30.07 1.30
C SER A 346 26.16 29.75 2.66
N PHE A 347 25.77 28.49 2.86
CA PHE A 347 25.11 28.02 4.07
C PHE A 347 25.66 26.67 4.52
N ASP A 348 25.63 26.43 5.83
CA ASP A 348 26.00 25.13 6.42
C ASP A 348 24.78 24.21 6.49
N PHE A 349 24.95 22.99 6.00
CA PHE A 349 23.94 21.94 6.03
C PHE A 349 24.46 20.70 6.76
N GLU A 350 23.54 19.95 7.36
CA GLU A 350 23.79 18.67 8.01
C GLU A 350 23.58 17.49 7.03
N ALA A 351 24.25 16.37 7.32
CA ALA A 351 24.07 15.14 6.57
C ALA A 351 22.73 14.47 6.87
N GLY A 352 22.15 13.84 5.86
CA GLY A 352 21.00 12.95 5.99
C GLY A 352 19.65 13.64 5.82
N ASP A 353 18.63 12.95 6.35
CA ASP A 353 17.21 13.19 6.09
C ASP A 353 16.60 14.27 6.98
N MET A 354 15.41 14.71 6.55
CA MET A 354 14.50 15.63 7.24
C MET A 354 14.10 15.05 8.60
N ALA A 355 14.89 15.27 9.66
CA ALA A 355 14.43 14.93 11.00
C ALA A 355 13.16 15.74 11.30
N ALA A 356 12.12 15.07 11.80
CA ALA A 356 10.86 15.71 12.21
C ALA A 356 11.16 16.90 13.15
N GLY A 357 11.02 18.11 12.62
CA GLY A 357 11.29 19.38 13.34
C GLY A 357 12.45 20.23 12.81
N SER A 358 13.26 19.79 11.83
CA SER A 358 14.33 20.64 11.24
C SER A 358 14.58 20.37 9.74
N PRO A 359 13.61 20.70 8.85
CA PRO A 359 13.74 20.46 7.41
C PRO A 359 14.76 21.41 6.75
N GLN A 360 15.73 20.89 5.98
CA GLN A 360 16.63 21.70 5.15
C GLN A 360 15.97 21.97 3.80
N ARG A 361 15.70 23.23 3.48
CA ARG A 361 14.86 23.60 2.32
C ARG A 361 15.04 25.04 1.88
N ILE A 362 14.58 25.34 0.66
CA ILE A 362 14.35 26.70 0.16
C ILE A 362 12.86 26.87 -0.07
N VAL A 363 12.26 27.92 0.49
CA VAL A 363 10.87 28.32 0.21
C VAL A 363 10.88 29.65 -0.52
N LEU A 364 10.10 29.75 -1.60
CA LEU A 364 9.83 31.00 -2.29
C LEU A 364 8.32 31.23 -2.33
N GLU A 365 7.88 32.32 -1.71
CA GLU A 365 6.48 32.74 -1.60
C GLU A 365 6.15 33.80 -2.65
N ASP A 366 4.89 33.84 -3.09
CA ASP A 366 4.38 34.86 -4.01
C ASP A 366 4.23 36.26 -3.39
N VAL A 367 4.36 36.37 -2.07
CA VAL A 367 4.32 37.63 -1.32
C VAL A 367 5.66 38.37 -1.41
N THR A 368 5.95 38.93 -2.58
CA THR A 368 7.17 39.72 -2.81
C THR A 368 7.03 41.17 -2.37
N GLY A 369 5.80 41.62 -2.09
CA GLY A 369 5.49 43.03 -1.81
C GLY A 369 5.38 43.88 -3.08
N GLU A 370 5.43 43.27 -4.27
CA GLU A 370 5.22 43.96 -5.55
C GLU A 370 3.72 44.03 -5.88
N PRO A 371 3.22 45.12 -6.49
CA PRO A 371 1.79 45.28 -6.74
C PRO A 371 1.24 44.21 -7.69
N LEU A 372 0.18 43.51 -7.28
CA LEU A 372 -0.48 42.48 -8.10
C LEU A 372 -0.97 43.05 -9.45
N SER A 373 -1.28 44.34 -9.51
CA SER A 373 -1.69 45.03 -10.75
C SER A 373 -0.61 45.05 -11.83
N GLU A 374 0.66 44.84 -11.47
CA GLU A 374 1.77 44.75 -12.44
C GLU A 374 1.90 43.36 -13.05
N MET A 375 1.22 42.35 -12.47
CA MET A 375 1.17 40.97 -12.98
C MET A 375 2.57 40.38 -13.25
N ARG A 376 3.55 40.70 -12.40
CA ARG A 376 4.93 40.24 -12.56
C ARG A 376 5.03 38.74 -12.34
N GLN A 377 5.67 38.06 -13.27
CA GLN A 377 5.99 36.64 -13.14
C GLN A 377 7.10 36.44 -12.10
N LEU A 378 6.79 35.66 -11.06
CA LEU A 378 7.74 35.11 -10.10
C LEU A 378 8.07 33.68 -10.54
N VAL A 379 9.30 33.45 -10.98
CA VAL A 379 9.72 32.19 -11.62
C VAL A 379 10.39 31.25 -10.62
N PHE A 380 10.12 29.97 -10.78
CA PHE A 380 10.75 28.86 -10.10
C PHE A 380 11.33 27.95 -11.19
N ASP A 381 12.60 27.63 -11.07
CA ASP A 381 13.37 26.86 -12.03
C ASP A 381 14.35 25.99 -11.22
N ALA A 382 15.63 26.00 -11.53
CA ALA A 382 16.61 25.17 -10.87
C ALA A 382 17.32 25.82 -9.67
N VAL A 383 17.78 24.98 -8.74
CA VAL A 383 18.75 25.33 -7.68
C VAL A 383 20.06 24.60 -7.95
N ARG A 384 21.15 25.32 -8.17
CA ARG A 384 22.50 24.76 -8.19
C ARG A 384 23.08 24.81 -6.79
N VAL A 385 23.47 23.64 -6.30
CA VAL A 385 24.16 23.47 -5.04
C VAL A 385 25.61 23.12 -5.34
N THR A 386 26.56 23.85 -4.77
CA THR A 386 28.00 23.61 -4.98
C THR A 386 28.71 23.44 -3.65
N GLY A 387 29.38 22.31 -3.44
CA GLY A 387 30.12 22.07 -2.20
C GLY A 387 31.40 22.91 -2.11
N LEU A 388 31.60 23.61 -0.99
CA LEU A 388 32.73 24.52 -0.80
C LEU A 388 33.97 23.85 -0.16
N ASN A 389 33.81 22.63 0.35
CA ASN A 389 34.87 21.91 1.08
C ASN A 389 35.62 20.85 0.25
N THR A 390 35.45 20.82 -1.08
CA THR A 390 36.08 19.81 -1.95
C THR A 390 37.43 20.20 -2.56
N GLY A 391 38.15 21.17 -1.97
CA GLY A 391 39.48 21.56 -2.48
C GLY A 391 40.39 22.30 -1.51
N THR A 392 41.17 21.59 -0.70
CA THR A 392 42.64 21.80 -0.59
C THR A 392 43.33 20.69 0.18
N GLY A 393 43.82 19.69 -0.56
CA GLY A 393 45.08 19.04 -0.22
C GLY A 393 46.20 20.05 -0.42
N GLY A 394 46.51 20.84 0.61
CA GLY A 394 47.60 21.80 0.64
C GLY A 394 48.44 21.59 1.89
N ALA A 395 49.68 21.14 1.71
CA ALA A 395 50.65 20.94 2.78
C ALA A 395 50.85 22.23 3.61
N GLY A 396 50.55 22.15 4.90
CA GLY A 396 50.78 23.20 5.88
C GLY A 396 51.13 22.59 7.24
N SER A 397 52.43 22.52 7.50
CA SER A 397 53.06 22.05 8.74
C SER A 397 52.73 22.93 9.95
N GLY A 398 52.36 22.29 11.06
CA GLY A 398 52.39 22.83 12.43
C GLY A 398 51.35 22.09 13.28
N GLY A 399 51.64 21.22 14.23
CA GLY A 399 52.80 21.08 15.10
C GLY A 399 52.32 21.23 16.54
N THR A 400 52.35 20.13 17.30
CA THR A 400 52.29 20.02 18.79
C THR A 400 50.97 20.41 19.48
N SER A 401 50.45 19.76 20.53
CA SER A 401 50.89 18.70 21.46
C SER A 401 49.74 18.32 22.41
N GLY A 402 49.80 17.10 22.98
CA GLY A 402 49.26 16.77 24.31
C GLY A 402 47.98 15.94 24.31
N SER A 403 47.99 14.61 24.49
CA SER A 403 48.35 13.78 25.67
C SER A 403 47.15 13.33 26.50
N GLY A 404 47.06 12.01 26.67
CA GLY A 404 46.42 11.32 27.80
C GLY A 404 44.93 11.01 27.61
N GLY A 405 44.44 9.79 27.78
CA GLY A 405 45.04 8.54 28.23
C GLY A 405 44.01 7.43 28.05
N GLY A 406 44.48 6.23 27.75
CA GLY A 406 43.63 5.07 27.57
C GLY A 406 43.15 4.46 28.87
N THR A 407 42.08 3.68 28.78
CA THR A 407 41.89 2.47 29.57
C THR A 407 41.13 1.44 28.74
N THR A 408 41.81 0.34 28.49
CA THR A 408 41.30 -0.95 28.03
C THR A 408 40.51 -1.66 29.14
N GLY A 409 39.46 -2.38 28.77
CA GLY A 409 38.79 -3.34 29.64
C GLY A 409 38.00 -4.37 28.83
N SER A 410 38.61 -5.54 28.63
CA SER A 410 38.03 -6.74 28.00
C SER A 410 37.20 -7.57 28.98
N GLY A 411 36.24 -8.35 28.48
CA GLY A 411 35.58 -9.45 29.20
C GLY A 411 34.21 -9.77 28.59
N ALA A 412 34.10 -10.66 27.59
CA ALA A 412 33.98 -12.11 27.71
C ALA A 412 32.57 -12.61 28.15
N SER A 413 31.82 -13.07 27.14
CA SER A 413 30.96 -14.26 27.07
C SER A 413 30.44 -14.92 28.36
N SER A 414 29.13 -15.17 28.38
CA SER A 414 28.56 -16.39 28.97
C SER A 414 27.31 -16.85 28.21
N SER A 415 27.42 -18.05 27.64
CA SER A 415 26.33 -18.90 27.17
C SER A 415 25.54 -19.51 28.33
N GLY A 416 24.23 -19.68 28.17
CA GLY A 416 23.37 -20.48 29.05
C GLY A 416 22.21 -21.10 28.26
N SER A 417 22.24 -22.42 28.14
CA SER A 417 21.26 -23.27 27.47
C SER A 417 20.13 -23.72 28.41
N GLY A 418 18.99 -24.11 27.82
CA GLY A 418 18.27 -25.32 28.23
C GLY A 418 16.79 -25.15 28.62
N GLY A 419 15.94 -26.06 28.10
CA GLY A 419 14.73 -26.49 28.81
C GLY A 419 13.53 -26.88 27.94
N ASP A 420 13.47 -28.15 27.55
CA ASP A 420 12.33 -28.86 26.95
C ASP A 420 11.17 -29.15 27.93
N GLY A 421 9.99 -29.53 27.38
CA GLY A 421 8.99 -30.40 28.02
C GLY A 421 7.53 -29.95 27.77
N SER A 422 6.76 -30.60 26.86
CA SER A 422 5.90 -31.79 27.08
C SER A 422 4.83 -31.58 28.17
N GLY A 423 3.52 -31.85 28.05
CA GLY A 423 2.69 -32.69 27.17
C GLY A 423 1.49 -33.21 28.00
N GLY A 424 0.37 -33.55 27.34
CA GLY A 424 -0.79 -34.27 27.91
C GLY A 424 -2.03 -33.39 28.16
N ASP A 425 -3.28 -33.84 28.04
CA ASP A 425 -3.89 -35.06 27.52
C ASP A 425 -5.39 -34.80 27.29
N ALA A 426 -6.00 -35.69 26.51
CA ALA A 426 -7.35 -35.64 25.95
C ALA A 426 -8.53 -35.65 26.94
N ALA A 427 -9.66 -35.07 26.50
CA ALA A 427 -11.00 -35.48 26.91
C ALA A 427 -11.96 -35.36 25.72
N GLY A 428 -12.65 -36.47 25.41
CA GLY A 428 -13.46 -36.66 24.22
C GLY A 428 -14.83 -35.96 24.23
N GLY A 429 -15.36 -35.80 23.03
CA GLY A 429 -16.73 -35.37 22.72
C GLY A 429 -17.01 -35.61 21.23
N ASP A 430 -18.03 -36.41 20.97
CA ASP A 430 -18.33 -37.05 19.69
C ASP A 430 -18.81 -36.05 18.60
N ASP A 431 -18.09 -36.06 17.48
CA ASP A 431 -18.49 -36.24 16.09
C ASP A 431 -19.72 -35.47 15.52
N GLY A 432 -19.43 -34.32 14.92
CA GLY A 432 -20.35 -33.57 14.02
C GLY A 432 -19.65 -32.92 12.81
N GLY A 433 -18.51 -33.46 12.36
CA GLY A 433 -17.75 -32.95 11.22
C GLY A 433 -18.36 -33.34 9.86
N CYS A 434 -18.40 -32.37 8.95
CA CYS A 434 -18.92 -32.39 7.57
C CYS A 434 -19.05 -33.78 6.92
N GLY A 435 -20.29 -34.21 6.69
CA GLY A 435 -20.60 -35.43 5.98
C GLY A 435 -20.27 -35.33 4.48
N CYS A 436 -19.12 -35.85 4.07
CA CYS A 436 -18.85 -36.12 2.66
C CYS A 436 -19.62 -37.37 2.20
N ARG A 437 -20.64 -37.22 1.35
CA ARG A 437 -21.10 -38.29 0.45
C ARG A 437 -20.70 -37.95 -0.98
N ILE A 438 -19.78 -38.74 -1.52
CA ILE A 438 -19.45 -38.80 -2.94
C ILE A 438 -20.64 -39.46 -3.65
N VAL A 439 -21.33 -38.73 -4.52
CA VAL A 439 -22.20 -39.35 -5.53
C VAL A 439 -21.39 -39.45 -6.80
N GLY A 440 -21.03 -40.69 -7.15
CA GLY A 440 -20.29 -41.03 -8.35
C GLY A 440 -21.04 -40.63 -9.62
N ALA A 441 -20.30 -40.12 -10.60
CA ALA A 441 -20.77 -39.88 -11.94
C ALA A 441 -21.22 -41.20 -12.61
N PRO A 442 -22.35 -41.23 -13.34
CA PRO A 442 -22.64 -42.35 -14.21
C PRO A 442 -21.80 -42.27 -15.50
N GLN A 443 -21.17 -43.39 -15.79
CA GLN A 443 -20.48 -43.73 -17.04
C GLN A 443 -21.44 -43.78 -18.23
N GLY A 444 -20.92 -43.41 -19.42
CA GLY A 444 -21.46 -43.76 -20.74
C GLY A 444 -21.54 -42.56 -21.69
N VAL A 445 -21.12 -42.60 -22.96
CA VAL A 445 -20.66 -43.68 -23.84
C VAL A 445 -19.90 -43.00 -24.98
N GLY A 446 -18.70 -43.47 -25.34
CA GLY A 446 -17.93 -42.93 -26.47
C GLY A 446 -18.40 -43.48 -27.81
N TRP A 447 -18.41 -42.67 -28.87
CA TRP A 447 -18.56 -43.11 -30.26
C TRP A 447 -17.62 -42.34 -31.19
N ALA A 448 -16.76 -43.09 -31.87
CA ALA A 448 -15.81 -42.64 -32.88
C ALA A 448 -16.43 -42.63 -34.29
N TRP A 449 -15.95 -41.69 -35.11
CA TRP A 449 -15.83 -41.63 -36.58
C TRP A 449 -16.62 -42.62 -37.47
N HIS A 450 -17.38 -42.09 -38.43
CA HIS A 450 -17.40 -42.60 -39.82
C HIS A 450 -17.68 -41.50 -40.86
N LEU A 451 -16.81 -41.47 -41.88
CA LEU A 451 -16.92 -40.77 -43.16
C LEU A 451 -17.85 -41.54 -44.12
N ALA A 452 -18.67 -40.83 -44.90
CA ALA A 452 -19.16 -41.30 -46.20
C ALA A 452 -19.48 -40.11 -47.14
N LEU A 453 -19.19 -40.34 -48.42
CA LEU A 453 -19.04 -39.40 -49.54
C LEU A 453 -20.31 -39.23 -50.40
N VAL A 454 -20.42 -38.03 -51.03
CA VAL A 454 -20.85 -37.75 -52.44
C VAL A 454 -22.37 -37.79 -52.76
N PRO A 455 -22.95 -37.02 -53.74
CA PRO A 455 -22.32 -36.30 -54.88
C PRO A 455 -22.68 -34.82 -55.14
N LEU A 456 -21.87 -34.22 -56.02
CA LEU A 456 -21.96 -32.93 -56.73
C LEU A 456 -22.87 -32.96 -57.98
N LEU A 457 -23.44 -31.79 -58.34
CA LEU A 457 -23.53 -31.13 -59.69
C LEU A 457 -24.86 -30.33 -59.87
N PRO A 458 -24.97 -29.34 -60.79
CA PRO A 458 -24.08 -28.20 -61.06
C PRO A 458 -24.79 -26.83 -61.28
N LEU A 459 -23.96 -25.78 -61.19
CA LEU A 459 -24.00 -24.41 -61.78
C LEU A 459 -25.25 -23.88 -62.52
N ALA A 460 -25.66 -22.66 -62.12
CA ALA A 460 -25.95 -21.57 -63.06
C ALA A 460 -25.58 -20.19 -62.46
N ARG A 461 -24.47 -19.62 -62.95
CA ARG A 461 -24.08 -18.21 -62.76
C ARG A 461 -24.89 -17.36 -63.75
N ARG A 462 -25.59 -16.32 -63.27
CA ARG A 462 -25.88 -15.12 -64.09
C ARG A 462 -25.35 -13.87 -63.39
N ARG A 463 -24.53 -13.14 -64.15
CA ARG A 463 -23.82 -11.91 -63.81
C ARG A 463 -24.58 -10.71 -64.43
N ARG A 464 -24.35 -9.52 -63.84
CA ARG A 464 -24.59 -8.14 -64.37
C ARG A 464 -26.00 -7.59 -64.14
N ARG A 465 -26.24 -6.34 -63.71
CA ARG A 465 -25.47 -5.07 -63.75
C ARG A 465 -26.13 -4.04 -62.78
N ARG A 466 -25.33 -3.24 -62.06
CA ARG A 466 -25.64 -1.82 -61.66
C ARG A 466 -25.44 -0.91 -62.90
N PRO A 467 -25.76 0.42 -62.93
CA PRO A 467 -26.20 1.38 -61.89
C PRO A 467 -27.45 2.21 -62.31
N GLN A 468 -28.06 3.08 -61.50
CA GLN A 468 -27.76 4.53 -61.40
C GLN A 468 -28.59 5.17 -60.28
N ARG A 469 -27.96 6.11 -59.55
CA ARG A 469 -28.56 7.18 -58.72
C ARG A 469 -29.06 8.32 -59.63
N PRO A 470 -29.99 9.16 -59.16
CA PRO A 470 -29.61 10.36 -58.38
C PRO A 470 -29.71 10.16 -56.86
#